data_AF-A0A081KB95-F1
#
_entry.id   AF-A0A081KB95-F1
#
_cell.length_a   1.000
_cell.length_b   1.000
_cell.length_c   1.000
_cell.angle_alpha   90.00
_cell.angle_beta   90.00
_cell.angle_gamma   90.00
#
_symmetry.space_group_name_H-M   'P 1'
#
loop_
_entity.id
_entity.type
_entity.pdbx_description
1 polymer ?
#
loop_
_entity_poly.entity_id
_entity_poly.type
_entity_poly.pdbx_seq_one_letter_code
_entity_poly.pdbx_strand_id
1 'polypeptide(L)'
;MKSFKLKHNTNYFHPIWSILMNDLVFAPEGINAPDQQLNYQRHYKKPDTFSGKNYQLYLGNYLSACARKRLPFEQVLEELQNNIIWNDIALHYESINTTEHELIERLRAGYQERILMGYAI
;
A
#
# COMPACT_ATOMS: atom_id res chain seq x y z
N MET A 1 -12.73 17.44 8.43
CA MET A 1 -11.66 16.95 9.34
C MET A 1 -12.09 17.24 10.78
N LYS A 2 -12.36 16.22 11.61
CA LYS A 2 -12.62 16.44 13.05
C LYS A 2 -11.27 16.58 13.74
N SER A 3 -10.94 17.79 14.20
CA SER A 3 -9.73 18.04 14.99
C SER A 3 -9.93 17.45 16.39
N PHE A 4 -9.05 16.54 16.81
CA PHE A 4 -9.03 16.00 18.17
C PHE A 4 -8.55 17.11 19.11
N LYS A 5 -9.46 17.65 19.93
CA LYS A 5 -9.15 18.68 20.92
C LYS A 5 -9.62 18.23 22.29
N LEU A 6 -8.74 18.33 23.30
CA LEU A 6 -9.10 18.14 24.70
C LEU A 6 -9.90 19.35 25.17
N LYS A 7 -11.16 19.13 25.53
CA LYS A 7 -12.06 20.16 26.09
C LYS A 7 -12.38 19.82 27.54
N HIS A 8 -12.33 20.80 28.43
CA HIS A 8 -12.84 20.62 29.80
C HIS A 8 -14.39 20.67 29.84
N ASN A 9 -15.01 21.52 29.03
CA ASN A 9 -16.45 21.48 28.72
C ASN A 9 -16.71 22.05 27.31
N THR A 10 -17.95 22.00 26.82
CA THR A 10 -18.31 22.45 25.47
C THR A 10 -18.03 23.95 25.20
N ASN A 11 -18.11 24.78 26.25
CA ASN A 11 -18.04 26.24 26.18
C ASN A 11 -16.68 26.81 26.61
N TYR A 12 -15.81 26.00 27.18
CA TYR A 12 -14.51 26.40 27.69
C TYR A 12 -13.40 25.75 26.88
N PHE A 13 -12.69 26.60 26.14
CA PHE A 13 -11.54 26.23 25.36
C PHE A 13 -10.27 26.60 26.14
N HIS A 14 -9.46 25.59 26.48
CA HIS A 14 -8.22 25.85 27.23
C HIS A 14 -7.27 26.72 26.39
N PRO A 15 -6.73 27.83 26.94
CA PRO A 15 -5.95 28.81 26.16
C PRO A 15 -4.66 28.23 25.56
N ILE A 16 -4.16 27.12 26.12
CA ILE A 16 -3.01 26.39 25.54
C ILE A 16 -3.23 26.01 24.08
N TRP A 17 -4.47 25.74 23.68
CA TRP A 17 -4.79 25.39 22.30
C TRP A 17 -4.55 26.56 21.34
N SER A 18 -4.67 27.81 21.79
CA SER A 18 -4.32 28.96 20.97
C SER A 18 -2.82 29.03 20.72
N ILE A 19 -2.00 28.65 21.70
CA ILE A 19 -0.54 28.58 21.58
C ILE A 19 -0.14 27.44 20.64
N LEU A 20 -0.67 26.22 20.89
CA LEU A 20 -0.36 25.04 20.07
C LEU A 20 -0.78 25.19 18.60
N MET A 21 -1.89 25.88 18.33
CA MET A 21 -2.32 26.14 16.95
C MET A 21 -1.48 27.20 16.24
N ASN A 22 -0.81 28.08 16.98
CA ASN A 22 0.14 29.04 16.41
C ASN A 22 1.53 28.42 16.17
N ASP A 23 1.94 27.44 16.97
CA ASP A 23 3.23 26.76 16.82
C ASP A 23 3.24 25.67 15.73
N LEU A 24 2.09 25.08 15.42
CA LEU A 24 1.98 24.00 14.43
C LEU A 24 2.00 24.54 12.99
N VAL A 25 3.20 24.84 12.49
CA VAL A 25 3.43 24.88 11.05
C VAL A 25 3.51 23.43 10.57
N PHE A 26 2.41 22.91 10.00
CA PHE A 26 2.44 21.65 9.25
C PHE A 26 3.25 21.87 7.96
N ALA A 27 4.57 21.86 8.07
CA ALA A 27 5.45 21.75 6.94
C ALA A 27 5.60 20.26 6.58
N PRO A 28 5.25 19.85 5.35
CA PRO A 28 5.66 18.54 4.83
C PRO A 28 7.19 18.39 4.95
N GLU A 29 7.68 17.16 5.09
CA GLU A 29 9.13 16.90 5.08
C GLU A 29 9.78 17.60 3.86
N GLY A 30 10.75 18.48 4.13
CA GLY A 30 11.49 19.24 3.12
C GLY A 30 11.11 20.71 2.94
N ILE A 31 10.16 21.26 3.72
CA ILE A 31 9.78 22.68 3.64
C ILE A 31 10.23 23.42 4.90
N ASN A 32 11.10 24.43 4.72
CA ASN A 32 11.69 25.21 5.81
C ASN A 32 11.03 26.58 6.04
N ALA A 33 10.02 26.96 5.24
CA ALA A 33 9.42 28.29 5.27
C ALA A 33 7.88 28.26 5.22
N PRO A 34 7.18 28.95 6.14
CA PRO A 34 5.71 29.03 6.15
C PRO A 34 5.11 29.75 4.93
N ASP A 35 5.91 30.58 4.25
CA ASP A 35 5.45 31.44 3.15
C ASP A 35 5.63 30.81 1.77
N GLN A 36 6.15 29.57 1.69
CA GLN A 36 6.21 28.86 0.43
C GLN A 36 4.80 28.43 0.02
N GLN A 37 4.30 29.05 -1.05
CA GLN A 37 3.03 28.72 -1.67
C GLN A 37 3.04 27.25 -2.10
N LEU A 38 2.43 26.40 -1.26
CA LEU A 38 2.22 24.98 -1.52
C LEU A 38 1.25 24.84 -2.69
N ASN A 39 1.79 24.88 -3.91
CA ASN A 39 1.06 24.43 -5.08
C ASN A 39 0.92 22.91 -4.95
N TYR A 40 -0.15 22.45 -4.31
CA TYR A 40 -0.53 21.04 -4.33
C TYR A 40 -0.87 20.65 -5.77
N GLN A 41 0.17 20.35 -6.54
CA GLN A 41 0.04 19.76 -7.86
C GLN A 41 0.17 18.26 -7.68
N ARG A 42 -0.82 17.52 -8.15
CA ARG A 42 -0.66 16.07 -8.34
C ARG A 42 0.41 15.87 -9.39
N HIS A 43 1.65 15.61 -8.98
CA HIS A 43 2.68 15.17 -9.89
C HIS A 43 2.25 13.84 -10.50
N TYR A 44 2.00 13.83 -11.80
CA TYR A 44 1.73 12.60 -12.52
C TYR A 44 2.98 11.72 -12.44
N LYS A 45 2.80 10.44 -12.10
CA LYS A 45 3.93 9.51 -12.08
C LYS A 45 4.55 9.48 -13.47
N LYS A 46 5.84 9.79 -13.56
CA LYS A 46 6.57 9.60 -14.81
C LYS A 46 6.59 8.10 -15.12
N PRO A 47 6.31 7.68 -16.37
CA PRO A 47 6.33 6.27 -16.75
C PRO A 47 7.73 5.64 -16.73
N ASP A 48 8.78 6.41 -16.37
CA ASP A 48 10.18 5.97 -16.34
C ASP A 48 10.53 5.09 -15.12
N THR A 49 9.71 5.10 -14.07
CA THR A 49 10.04 4.43 -12.82
C THR A 49 9.20 3.17 -12.67
N PHE A 50 9.66 2.06 -13.26
CA PHE A 50 9.07 0.74 -13.03
C PHE A 50 9.31 0.30 -11.58
N SER A 51 8.39 0.67 -10.69
CA SER A 51 8.51 0.46 -9.24
C SER A 51 8.17 -0.97 -8.78
N GLY A 52 7.85 -1.91 -9.68
CA GLY A 52 7.37 -3.25 -9.31
C GLY A 52 5.96 -3.29 -8.71
N LYS A 53 5.42 -2.14 -8.31
CA LYS A 53 4.10 -2.01 -7.67
C LYS A 53 2.96 -2.59 -8.51
N ASN A 54 3.08 -2.54 -9.84
CA ASN A 54 2.09 -3.14 -10.74
C ASN A 54 2.09 -4.68 -10.62
N TYR A 55 3.26 -5.32 -10.50
CA TYR A 55 3.35 -6.76 -10.27
C TYR A 55 2.80 -7.14 -8.90
N GLN A 56 3.15 -6.38 -7.85
CA GLN A 56 2.59 -6.61 -6.52
C GLN A 56 1.05 -6.51 -6.50
N LEU A 57 0.50 -5.49 -7.17
CA LEU A 57 -0.95 -5.30 -7.29
C LEU A 57 -1.61 -6.42 -8.09
N TYR A 58 -1.00 -6.81 -9.22
CA TYR A 58 -1.46 -7.91 -10.05
C TYR A 58 -1.54 -9.22 -9.26
N LEU A 59 -0.44 -9.62 -8.60
CA LEU A 59 -0.37 -10.82 -7.76
C LEU A 59 -1.42 -10.80 -6.65
N GLY A 60 -1.53 -9.68 -5.93
CA GLY A 60 -2.50 -9.53 -4.84
C GLY A 60 -3.95 -9.66 -5.31
N ASN A 61 -4.30 -9.03 -6.44
CA ASN A 61 -5.63 -9.08 -7.02
C ASN A 61 -5.96 -10.48 -7.56
N TYR A 62 -5.01 -11.09 -8.28
CA TYR A 62 -5.13 -12.43 -8.84
C TYR A 62 -5.40 -13.46 -7.73
N LEU A 63 -4.56 -13.51 -6.70
CA LEU A 63 -4.74 -14.42 -5.56
C LEU A 63 -6.08 -14.20 -4.87
N SER A 64 -6.52 -12.96 -4.71
CA SER A 64 -7.81 -12.65 -4.10
C SER A 64 -9.00 -13.11 -4.95
N ALA A 65 -8.90 -13.01 -6.28
CA ALA A 65 -9.92 -13.52 -7.19
C ALA A 65 -9.99 -15.06 -7.18
N CYS A 66 -8.84 -15.74 -7.18
CA CYS A 66 -8.79 -17.20 -7.11
C CYS A 66 -9.26 -17.74 -5.75
N ALA A 67 -8.91 -17.06 -4.65
CA ALA A 67 -9.36 -17.44 -3.32
C ALA A 67 -10.90 -17.42 -3.21
N ARG A 68 -11.57 -16.47 -3.88
CA ARG A 68 -13.05 -16.45 -3.96
C ARG A 68 -13.66 -17.65 -4.64
N LYS A 69 -12.98 -18.18 -5.66
CA LYS A 69 -13.40 -19.41 -6.34
C LYS A 69 -13.02 -20.68 -5.59
N ARG A 70 -12.31 -20.57 -4.45
CA ARG A 70 -11.81 -21.68 -3.63
C ARG A 70 -10.99 -22.71 -4.43
N LEU A 71 -10.20 -22.22 -5.38
CA LEU A 71 -9.31 -23.08 -6.16
C LEU A 71 -8.15 -23.59 -5.28
N PRO A 72 -7.66 -24.82 -5.49
CA PRO A 72 -6.42 -25.29 -4.87
C PRO A 72 -5.24 -24.38 -5.23
N PHE A 73 -4.34 -24.12 -4.28
CA PHE A 73 -3.23 -23.19 -4.51
C PHE A 73 -2.33 -23.62 -5.66
N GLU A 74 -2.13 -24.93 -5.81
CA GLU A 74 -1.29 -25.56 -6.82
C GLU A 74 -1.82 -25.26 -8.22
N GLN A 75 -3.14 -25.34 -8.43
CA GLN A 75 -3.78 -24.95 -9.68
C GLN A 75 -3.64 -23.45 -9.94
N VAL A 76 -3.78 -22.62 -8.89
CA VAL A 76 -3.63 -21.17 -9.00
C VAL A 76 -2.20 -20.77 -9.35
N LEU A 77 -1.22 -21.48 -8.78
CA LEU A 77 0.19 -21.26 -9.05
C LEU A 77 0.55 -21.67 -10.48
N GLU A 78 0.08 -22.82 -10.95
CA GLU A 78 0.30 -23.29 -12.31
C GLU A 78 -0.23 -22.29 -13.36
N GLU A 79 -1.48 -21.84 -13.19
CA GLU A 79 -2.09 -20.82 -14.06
C GLU A 79 -1.36 -19.47 -14.00
N LEU A 80 -0.82 -19.11 -12.83
CA LEU A 80 -0.04 -17.89 -12.66
C LEU A 80 1.32 -17.99 -13.35
N GLN A 81 2.01 -19.13 -13.25
CA GLN A 81 3.30 -19.39 -13.88
C GLN A 81 3.18 -19.51 -15.41
N ASN A 82 2.04 -20.02 -15.91
CA ASN A 82 1.73 -20.08 -17.34
C ASN A 82 1.38 -18.71 -17.95
N ASN A 83 1.25 -17.65 -17.14
CA ASN A 83 0.93 -16.33 -17.63
C ASN A 83 2.11 -15.70 -18.39
N ILE A 84 1.82 -14.97 -19.48
CA ILE A 84 2.83 -14.33 -20.34
C ILE A 84 3.78 -13.38 -19.59
N ILE A 85 3.34 -12.77 -18.49
CA ILE A 85 4.16 -11.85 -17.68
C ILE A 85 4.86 -12.52 -16.48
N TRP A 86 4.73 -13.84 -16.27
CA TRP A 86 5.34 -14.51 -15.11
C TRP A 86 6.86 -14.31 -15.06
N ASN A 87 7.54 -14.50 -16.18
CA ASN A 87 8.99 -14.34 -16.26
C ASN A 87 9.42 -12.92 -15.88
N ASP A 88 8.69 -11.89 -16.31
CA ASP A 88 8.99 -10.50 -15.96
C ASP A 88 8.80 -10.24 -14.45
N ILE A 89 7.78 -10.87 -13.85
CA ILE A 89 7.54 -10.80 -12.40
C ILE A 89 8.71 -11.48 -11.65
N ALA A 90 9.07 -12.70 -12.04
CA ALA A 90 10.16 -13.44 -11.41
C ALA A 90 11.49 -12.68 -11.50
N LEU A 91 11.85 -12.19 -12.69
CA LEU A 91 13.06 -11.37 -12.91
C LEU A 91 13.07 -10.09 -12.06
N HIS A 92 11.91 -9.44 -11.90
CA HIS A 92 11.82 -8.28 -11.02
C HIS A 92 12.07 -8.65 -9.56
N TYR A 93 11.49 -9.73 -9.05
CA TYR A 93 11.71 -10.17 -7.67
C TYR A 93 13.15 -10.65 -7.45
N GLU A 94 13.77 -11.29 -8.44
CA GLU A 94 15.19 -11.63 -8.40
C GLU A 94 16.08 -10.38 -8.34
N SER A 95 15.74 -9.31 -9.08
CA SER A 95 16.48 -8.05 -9.04
C SER A 95 16.51 -7.39 -7.65
N ILE A 96 15.55 -7.72 -6.79
CA ILE A 96 15.45 -7.27 -5.39
C ILE A 96 15.81 -8.37 -4.39
N ASN A 97 16.62 -9.35 -4.80
CA ASN A 97 17.11 -10.46 -3.98
C ASN A 97 16.01 -11.34 -3.36
N THR A 98 14.91 -11.54 -4.09
CA THR A 98 13.90 -12.54 -3.74
C THR A 98 13.93 -13.61 -4.82
N THR A 99 14.32 -14.83 -4.46
CA THR A 99 14.33 -15.96 -5.41
C THR A 99 12.90 -16.36 -5.80
N GLU A 100 12.74 -17.03 -6.95
CA GLU A 100 11.42 -17.54 -7.36
C GLU A 100 10.80 -18.46 -6.30
N HIS A 101 11.62 -19.32 -5.66
CA HIS A 101 11.15 -20.19 -4.58
C HIS A 101 10.60 -19.39 -3.39
N GLU A 102 11.32 -18.35 -2.94
CA GLU A 102 10.85 -17.48 -1.86
C GLU A 102 9.59 -16.71 -2.25
N LEU A 103 9.48 -16.29 -3.52
CA LEU A 103 8.27 -15.65 -4.04
C LEU A 103 7.08 -16.61 -3.96
N ILE A 104 7.24 -17.86 -4.41
CA ILE A 104 6.20 -18.90 -4.37
C ILE A 104 5.75 -19.17 -2.92
N GLU A 105 6.68 -19.28 -1.98
CA GLU A 105 6.34 -19.47 -0.56
C GLU A 105 5.58 -18.28 0.03
N ARG A 106 5.96 -17.05 -0.32
CA ARG A 106 5.20 -15.84 0.06
C ARG A 106 3.78 -15.85 -0.53
N LEU A 107 3.63 -16.26 -1.79
CA LEU A 107 2.32 -16.38 -2.44
C LEU A 107 1.46 -17.45 -1.77
N ARG A 108 2.05 -18.61 -1.41
CA ARG A 108 1.37 -19.70 -0.68
C ARG A 108 0.84 -19.23 0.66
N ALA A 109 1.70 -18.60 1.47
CA ALA A 109 1.32 -18.06 2.78
C ALA A 109 0.19 -17.02 2.66
N GLY A 110 0.34 -16.08 1.73
CA GLY A 110 -0.69 -15.06 1.49
C GLY A 110 -2.00 -15.64 0.94
N TYR A 111 -1.95 -16.71 0.15
CA TYR A 111 -3.17 -17.37 -0.35
C TYR A 111 -3.91 -18.09 0.78
N GLN A 112 -3.18 -18.79 1.64
CA GLN A 112 -3.74 -19.45 2.82
C GLN A 112 -4.40 -18.45 3.76
N GLU A 113 -3.78 -17.31 4.03
CA GLU A 113 -4.38 -16.22 4.82
C GLU A 113 -5.72 -15.77 4.22
N ARG A 114 -5.79 -15.61 2.89
CA ARG A 114 -7.03 -15.20 2.21
C ARG A 114 -8.16 -16.22 2.33
N ILE A 115 -7.83 -17.52 2.25
CA ILE A 115 -8.79 -18.60 2.47
C ILE A 115 -9.30 -18.55 3.91
N LEU A 116 -8.41 -18.43 4.89
CA LEU A 116 -8.75 -18.43 6.32
C LEU A 116 -9.58 -17.21 6.73
N MET A 117 -9.26 -16.02 6.21
CA MET A 117 -9.97 -14.78 6.51
C MET A 117 -11.33 -14.67 5.83
N GLY A 118 -11.71 -15.63 4.98
CA GLY A 118 -13.03 -15.62 4.36
C GLY A 118 -13.22 -14.50 3.34
N TYR A 119 -12.15 -14.03 2.68
CA TYR A 119 -12.30 -13.17 1.48
C TYR A 119 -12.98 -13.91 0.31
N ALA A 120 -13.41 -15.16 0.52
CA ALA A 120 -14.15 -16.02 -0.38
C ALA A 120 -15.67 -15.91 -0.29
N ILE A 121 -16.19 -14.75 0.10
CA ILE A 121 -17.63 -14.42 0.10
C ILE A 121 -17.97 -13.63 -1.16
#